data_AF-A0AA45XRW0-F1
#
_entry.id   AF-A0AA45XRW0-F1
#
_cell.length_a   1.000
_cell.length_b   1.000
_cell.length_c   1.000
_cell.angle_alpha   90.00
_cell.angle_beta   90.00
_cell.angle_gamma   90.00
#
_symmetry.space_group_name_H-M   'P 1'
#
loop_
_entity.id
_entity.type
_entity.pdbx_description
1 polymer ?
#
loop_
_entity_poly.entity_id
_entity_poly.type
_entity_poly.pdbx_seq_one_letter_code
_entity_poly.pdbx_strand_id
1 'polypeptide(L)'
;MLRRLNAIIILSLCSAGALASDAGFRPSFHPDQLKGPPAGRHNEVLVLGTAHLSELPKTFEPAMLEPLLQRLARWRPQAIATENLSGLQCDFMRRNPSRYAESVETYCYDTDEARVATGLDVPSANAEMGRLLSAWPASPTAAQRRHLAAVFLAAGERGSAQVQWLRLPVQDRIAGDGLDAALVGILDKSLTRRNETNLVAAVLAARLGLERLWAVDDHTADSPTPPEDKKAAREAMMKAWDNPHANARLDADEPLYANIGKVGGVLDLYRAYNRPGVGLQAYQADFGAALVEPSAQGFGRNYVGYWETRNLRMVANIREVLGQRPGTRMLAIVGASHKGYYEAYLNMMHDVQLVDAEEVLR
;
A
#
# COMPACT_ATOMS: atom_id res chain seq x y z
N MET A 1 -54.16 -41.92 -51.29
CA MET A 1 -52.73 -42.20 -51.47
C MET A 1 -51.93 -41.18 -50.67
N LEU A 2 -50.98 -41.67 -49.88
CA LEU A 2 -50.18 -40.95 -48.88
C LEU A 2 -49.26 -39.85 -49.45
N ARG A 3 -48.78 -39.02 -48.49
CA ARG A 3 -47.49 -38.28 -48.41
C ARG A 3 -47.61 -36.78 -48.69
N ARG A 4 -47.04 -35.87 -47.91
CA ARG A 4 -46.17 -35.91 -46.72
C ARG A 4 -46.15 -34.49 -46.12
N LEU A 5 -46.11 -34.41 -44.79
CA LEU A 5 -45.86 -33.21 -44.00
C LEU A 5 -44.61 -32.45 -44.48
N ASN A 6 -44.63 -31.12 -44.38
CA ASN A 6 -43.47 -30.30 -44.03
C ASN A 6 -43.96 -28.99 -43.38
N ALA A 7 -44.03 -29.01 -42.05
CA ALA A 7 -44.14 -27.82 -41.22
C ALA A 7 -42.75 -27.20 -41.08
N ILE A 8 -42.55 -25.99 -41.59
CA ILE A 8 -41.34 -25.21 -41.37
C ILE A 8 -41.53 -24.49 -40.03
N ILE A 9 -40.86 -25.01 -39.00
CA ILE A 9 -40.77 -24.40 -37.67
C ILE A 9 -39.73 -23.29 -37.74
N ILE A 10 -40.17 -22.04 -37.52
CA ILE A 10 -39.31 -20.89 -37.27
C ILE A 10 -38.74 -21.06 -35.85
N LEU A 11 -37.50 -21.51 -35.73
CA LEU A 11 -36.75 -21.41 -34.47
C LEU A 11 -36.18 -19.98 -34.36
N SER A 12 -36.97 -19.12 -33.72
CA SER A 12 -36.45 -17.93 -33.04
C SER A 12 -35.56 -18.41 -31.88
N LEU A 13 -34.24 -18.40 -32.07
CA LEU A 13 -33.32 -18.44 -30.94
C LEU A 13 -33.42 -17.10 -30.22
N CYS A 14 -34.32 -17.02 -29.25
CA CYS A 14 -34.28 -16.00 -28.23
C CYS A 14 -32.94 -16.12 -27.49
N SER A 15 -32.09 -15.12 -27.70
CA SER A 15 -30.95 -14.76 -26.85
C SER A 15 -31.44 -14.48 -25.43
N ALA A 16 -31.69 -15.53 -24.66
CA ALA A 16 -31.76 -15.41 -23.21
C ALA A 16 -30.33 -15.47 -22.70
N GLY A 17 -29.70 -14.29 -22.60
CA GLY A 17 -28.57 -14.13 -21.69
C GLY A 17 -29.04 -14.57 -20.31
N ALA A 18 -28.65 -15.79 -19.93
CA ALA A 18 -28.78 -16.26 -18.57
C ALA A 18 -27.78 -15.45 -17.73
N LEU A 19 -28.18 -14.22 -17.39
CA LEU A 19 -27.71 -13.57 -16.17
C LEU A 19 -27.91 -14.61 -15.08
N ALA A 20 -26.81 -15.02 -14.45
CA ALA A 20 -26.79 -16.00 -13.38
C ALA A 20 -27.97 -15.74 -12.44
N SER A 21 -28.88 -16.69 -12.37
CA SER A 21 -29.99 -16.66 -11.43
C SER A 21 -29.42 -16.62 -10.01
N ASP A 22 -29.59 -15.47 -9.38
CA ASP A 22 -29.17 -15.12 -8.02
C ASP A 22 -30.02 -15.86 -6.95
N ALA A 23 -29.99 -17.19 -7.00
CA ALA A 23 -30.50 -18.08 -5.95
C ALA A 23 -29.35 -18.90 -5.34
N GLY A 24 -28.17 -18.28 -5.22
CA GLY A 24 -26.97 -18.89 -4.64
C GLY A 24 -26.98 -18.90 -3.11
N PHE A 25 -26.11 -19.73 -2.52
CA PHE A 25 -25.82 -19.71 -1.09
C PHE A 25 -25.36 -18.31 -0.65
N ARG A 26 -26.05 -17.73 0.34
CA ARG A 26 -25.67 -16.48 0.99
C ARG A 26 -25.30 -16.76 2.44
N PRO A 27 -24.04 -16.55 2.85
CA PRO A 27 -23.67 -16.65 4.25
C PRO A 27 -24.54 -15.72 5.10
N SER A 28 -25.03 -16.19 6.24
CA SER A 28 -25.73 -15.34 7.22
C SER A 28 -24.78 -14.56 8.13
N PHE A 29 -23.47 -14.86 8.06
CA PHE A 29 -22.45 -14.20 8.86
C PHE A 29 -21.89 -12.98 8.11
N HIS A 30 -22.18 -11.79 8.64
CA HIS A 30 -21.79 -10.50 8.09
C HIS A 30 -20.92 -9.75 9.11
N PRO A 31 -19.59 -9.91 9.08
CA PRO A 31 -18.72 -9.37 10.12
C PRO A 31 -18.70 -7.82 10.15
N ASP A 32 -18.99 -7.18 9.01
CA ASP A 32 -19.20 -5.73 8.89
C ASP A 32 -20.39 -5.22 9.71
N GLN A 33 -21.39 -6.07 9.99
CA GLN A 33 -22.56 -5.76 10.81
C GLN A 33 -22.35 -6.10 12.30
N LEU A 34 -21.27 -6.81 12.62
CA LEU A 34 -20.94 -7.26 13.97
C LEU A 34 -19.80 -6.40 14.54
N LYS A 35 -20.02 -5.09 14.61
CA LYS A 35 -19.03 -4.12 15.13
C LYS A 35 -18.93 -4.15 16.64
N GLY A 36 -17.74 -3.86 17.15
CA GLY A 36 -17.41 -3.80 18.57
C GLY A 36 -15.97 -3.32 18.76
N PRO A 37 -15.40 -3.36 19.98
CA PRO A 37 -15.90 -4.06 21.16
C PRO A 37 -17.01 -3.31 21.90
N PRO A 38 -17.82 -4.01 22.73
CA PRO A 38 -18.76 -3.37 23.65
C PRO A 38 -18.10 -2.46 24.70
N ALA A 39 -16.81 -2.68 25.00
CA ALA A 39 -16.03 -1.90 25.94
C ALA A 39 -14.66 -1.55 25.34
N GLY A 40 -14.20 -0.31 25.56
CA GLY A 40 -12.99 0.23 24.95
C GLY A 40 -13.28 1.04 23.69
N ARG A 41 -12.22 1.61 23.08
CA ARG A 41 -12.33 2.35 21.83
C ARG A 41 -12.05 1.42 20.66
N HIS A 42 -12.75 1.66 19.55
CA HIS A 42 -12.46 0.97 18.30
C HIS A 42 -11.10 1.40 17.77
N ASN A 43 -10.45 0.56 16.97
CA ASN A 43 -9.37 1.07 16.13
C ASN A 43 -9.95 2.00 15.06
N GLU A 44 -9.31 3.14 14.85
CA GLU A 44 -9.68 4.08 13.79
C GLU A 44 -8.63 3.98 12.69
N VAL A 45 -9.05 3.72 11.45
CA VAL A 45 -8.14 3.63 10.31
C VAL A 45 -8.47 4.70 9.29
N LEU A 46 -7.51 5.59 9.06
CA LEU A 46 -7.52 6.55 7.97
C LEU A 46 -6.67 5.98 6.82
N VAL A 47 -7.31 5.63 5.70
CA VAL A 47 -6.59 5.21 4.49
C VAL A 47 -6.34 6.43 3.61
N LEU A 48 -5.07 6.76 3.37
CA LEU A 48 -4.64 7.87 2.54
C LEU A 48 -4.11 7.34 1.21
N GLY A 49 -4.91 7.50 0.16
CA GLY A 49 -4.52 7.21 -1.23
C GLY A 49 -3.53 8.26 -1.73
N THR A 50 -2.52 7.82 -2.48
CA THR A 50 -1.48 8.68 -3.04
C THR A 50 -1.37 8.49 -4.55
N ALA A 51 -0.81 9.50 -5.23
CA ALA A 51 -0.51 9.46 -6.66
C ALA A 51 0.95 9.01 -6.96
N HIS A 52 1.66 8.51 -5.94
CA HIS A 52 3.11 8.27 -5.92
C HIS A 52 3.95 9.54 -6.14
N LEU A 53 4.66 10.00 -5.10
CA LEU A 53 5.49 11.19 -5.14
C LEU A 53 6.57 11.13 -6.23
N SER A 54 6.99 9.92 -6.63
CA SER A 54 7.93 9.70 -7.74
C SER A 54 7.41 10.21 -9.08
N GLU A 55 6.09 10.20 -9.28
CA GLU A 55 5.44 10.61 -10.53
C GLU A 55 5.15 12.12 -10.57
N LEU A 56 5.39 12.84 -9.48
CA LEU A 56 5.14 14.28 -9.44
C LEU A 56 6.13 15.07 -10.31
N PRO A 57 5.67 16.17 -10.92
CA PRO A 57 6.49 16.97 -11.82
C PRO A 57 7.70 17.57 -11.11
N LYS A 58 8.67 18.05 -11.88
CA LYS A 58 9.90 18.67 -11.32
C LYS A 58 9.61 19.87 -10.42
N THR A 59 8.48 20.55 -10.63
CA THR A 59 8.01 21.68 -9.81
C THR A 59 7.63 21.29 -8.39
N PHE A 60 7.48 20.00 -8.08
CA PHE A 60 7.27 19.54 -6.71
C PHE A 60 8.52 19.75 -5.85
N GLU A 61 8.33 20.42 -4.71
CA GLU A 61 9.32 20.56 -3.66
C GLU A 61 8.79 19.94 -2.35
N PRO A 62 9.63 19.27 -1.53
CA PRO A 62 9.19 18.63 -0.29
C PRO A 62 8.43 19.55 0.67
N ALA A 63 8.79 20.85 0.71
CA ALA A 63 8.09 21.84 1.54
C ALA A 63 6.60 22.00 1.20
N MET A 64 6.18 21.66 -0.03
CA MET A 64 4.78 21.72 -0.46
C MET A 64 3.90 20.66 0.22
N LEU A 65 4.49 19.66 0.89
CA LEU A 65 3.75 18.68 1.69
C LEU A 65 3.31 19.23 3.05
N GLU A 66 3.81 20.38 3.50
CA GLU A 66 3.52 20.89 4.85
C GLU A 66 2.02 21.04 5.14
N PRO A 67 1.16 21.57 4.25
CA PRO A 67 -0.27 21.63 4.49
C PRO A 67 -0.92 20.26 4.72
N LEU A 68 -0.46 19.22 4.02
CA LEU A 68 -0.89 17.83 4.21
C LEU A 68 -0.42 17.30 5.56
N LEU A 69 0.88 17.45 5.87
CA LEU A 69 1.47 16.99 7.13
C LEU A 69 0.78 17.61 8.35
N GLN A 70 0.40 18.89 8.28
CA GLN A 70 -0.34 19.56 9.35
C GLN A 70 -1.71 18.93 9.62
N ARG A 71 -2.43 18.55 8.57
CA ARG A 71 -3.77 17.92 8.68
C ARG A 71 -3.68 16.53 9.27
N LEU A 72 -2.75 15.73 8.75
CA LEU A 72 -2.48 14.39 9.28
C LEU A 72 -1.99 14.45 10.73
N ALA A 73 -1.14 15.42 11.09
CA ALA A 73 -0.66 15.59 12.47
C ALA A 73 -1.79 16.00 13.44
N ARG A 74 -2.74 16.83 13.00
CA ARG A 74 -3.93 17.20 13.81
C ARG A 74 -4.83 16.00 14.11
N TRP A 75 -4.92 15.05 13.20
CA TRP A 75 -5.63 13.78 13.43
C TRP A 75 -4.91 12.87 14.46
N ARG A 76 -3.62 13.12 14.72
CA ARG A 76 -2.79 12.44 15.73
C ARG A 76 -2.78 10.91 15.56
N PRO A 77 -2.30 10.38 14.41
CA PRO A 77 -2.09 8.94 14.27
C PRO A 77 -1.15 8.43 15.35
N GLN A 78 -1.42 7.22 15.84
CA GLN A 78 -0.61 6.50 16.82
C GLN A 78 0.21 5.37 16.16
N ALA A 79 -0.14 5.00 14.93
CA ALA A 79 0.63 4.12 14.06
C ALA A 79 0.52 4.63 12.61
N ILE A 80 1.57 4.43 11.81
CA ILE A 80 1.58 4.76 10.38
C ILE A 80 2.05 3.53 9.61
N ALA A 81 1.20 3.04 8.72
CA ALA A 81 1.48 1.94 7.81
C ALA A 81 1.81 2.46 6.41
N THR A 82 2.75 1.80 5.73
CA THR A 82 3.20 2.18 4.38
C THR A 82 3.16 0.99 3.42
N GLU A 83 2.97 1.30 2.14
CA GLU A 83 3.13 0.37 1.02
C GLU A 83 4.61 0.03 0.77
N ASN A 84 5.24 -0.62 1.74
CA ASN A 84 6.56 -1.21 1.59
C ASN A 84 6.51 -2.67 2.04
N LEU A 85 7.34 -3.50 1.41
CA LEU A 85 7.59 -4.87 1.87
C LEU A 85 8.42 -4.81 3.16
N SER A 86 8.05 -5.64 4.13
CA SER A 86 8.87 -5.83 5.33
C SER A 86 10.15 -6.59 4.99
N GLY A 87 11.20 -6.41 5.79
CA GLY A 87 12.44 -7.15 5.56
C GLY A 87 12.24 -8.66 5.66
N LEU A 88 11.44 -9.14 6.63
CA LEU A 88 11.14 -10.57 6.79
C LEU A 88 10.45 -11.17 5.57
N GLN A 89 9.55 -10.43 4.94
CA GLN A 89 8.90 -10.89 3.72
C GLN A 89 9.90 -10.94 2.55
N CYS A 90 10.77 -9.94 2.42
CA CYS A 90 11.84 -9.96 1.43
C CYS A 90 12.85 -11.11 1.65
N ASP A 91 13.21 -11.40 2.90
CA ASP A 91 14.03 -12.56 3.26
C ASP A 91 13.34 -13.87 2.87
N PHE A 92 12.04 -14.02 3.16
CA PHE A 92 11.25 -15.17 2.69
C PHE A 92 11.25 -15.28 1.16
N MET A 93 11.00 -14.19 0.44
CA MET A 93 10.93 -14.18 -1.02
C MET A 93 12.27 -14.52 -1.66
N ARG A 94 13.40 -14.01 -1.13
CA ARG A 94 14.75 -14.35 -1.59
C ARG A 94 15.08 -15.84 -1.48
N ARG A 95 14.55 -16.53 -0.46
CA ARG A 95 14.70 -17.98 -0.29
C ARG A 95 13.83 -18.79 -1.25
N ASN A 96 12.92 -18.15 -1.98
CA ASN A 96 11.98 -18.78 -2.91
C ASN A 96 12.06 -18.16 -4.32
N PRO A 97 13.25 -18.14 -4.96
CA PRO A 97 13.50 -17.37 -6.17
C PRO A 97 12.73 -17.88 -7.40
N SER A 98 12.36 -19.17 -7.43
CA SER A 98 11.55 -19.73 -8.53
C SER A 98 10.20 -19.03 -8.72
N ARG A 99 9.69 -18.41 -7.66
CA ARG A 99 8.44 -17.65 -7.69
C ARG A 99 8.65 -16.15 -7.64
N TYR A 100 9.61 -15.68 -6.85
CA TYR A 100 9.68 -14.26 -6.48
C TYR A 100 10.91 -13.50 -7.00
N ALA A 101 11.76 -14.09 -7.85
CA ALA A 101 12.99 -13.41 -8.31
C ALA A 101 12.71 -12.01 -8.91
N GLU A 102 11.72 -11.89 -9.81
CA GLU A 102 11.34 -10.61 -10.43
C GLU A 102 10.84 -9.58 -9.38
N SER A 103 10.02 -10.04 -8.42
CA SER A 103 9.51 -9.20 -7.33
C SER A 103 10.59 -8.76 -6.36
N VAL A 104 11.53 -9.65 -6.03
CA VAL A 104 12.68 -9.35 -5.17
C VAL A 104 13.56 -8.28 -5.81
N GLU A 105 13.87 -8.41 -7.10
CA GLU A 105 14.67 -7.44 -7.84
C GLU A 105 14.03 -6.04 -7.83
N THR A 106 12.71 -5.99 -7.97
CA THR A 106 11.98 -4.72 -8.12
C THR A 106 11.67 -4.04 -6.78
N TYR A 107 11.22 -4.79 -5.79
CA TYR A 107 10.57 -4.23 -4.60
C TYR A 107 11.37 -4.39 -3.31
N CYS A 108 12.25 -5.39 -3.23
CA CYS A 108 12.96 -5.68 -1.99
C CYS A 108 14.20 -4.83 -1.80
N TYR A 109 14.31 -4.22 -0.61
CA TYR A 109 15.51 -3.48 -0.24
C TYR A 109 16.69 -4.40 0.02
N ASP A 110 17.83 -4.11 -0.58
CA ASP A 110 19.09 -4.77 -0.29
C ASP A 110 19.65 -4.33 1.08
N THR A 111 19.87 -5.30 1.96
CA THR A 111 20.35 -5.09 3.33
C THR A 111 21.83 -5.38 3.50
N ASP A 112 22.57 -5.71 2.44
CA ASP A 112 23.95 -6.20 2.56
C ASP A 112 24.91 -5.21 3.22
N GLU A 113 24.83 -3.92 2.88
CA GLU A 113 25.65 -2.89 3.54
C GLU A 113 25.35 -2.83 5.05
N ALA A 114 24.08 -2.91 5.43
CA ALA A 114 23.68 -2.88 6.83
C ALA A 114 24.05 -4.16 7.58
N ARG A 115 23.99 -5.31 6.92
CA ARG A 115 24.48 -6.59 7.46
C ARG A 115 25.98 -6.53 7.71
N VAL A 116 26.75 -5.94 6.80
CA VAL A 116 28.20 -5.75 6.98
C VAL A 116 28.51 -4.83 8.15
N ALA A 117 27.80 -3.69 8.26
CA ALA A 117 28.03 -2.72 9.32
C ALA A 117 27.61 -3.20 10.72
N THR A 118 26.53 -3.98 10.81
CA THR A 118 25.94 -4.40 12.10
C THR A 118 26.27 -5.84 12.50
N GLY A 119 26.67 -6.69 11.55
CA GLY A 119 26.79 -8.13 11.74
C GLY A 119 25.47 -8.89 11.81
N LEU A 120 24.33 -8.21 11.59
CA LEU A 120 22.99 -8.80 11.72
C LEU A 120 22.40 -9.12 10.35
N ASP A 121 21.99 -10.37 10.14
CA ASP A 121 21.11 -10.72 9.04
C ASP A 121 19.66 -10.25 9.30
N VAL A 122 18.79 -10.33 8.29
CA VAL A 122 17.42 -9.81 8.37
C VAL A 122 16.61 -10.41 9.53
N PRO A 123 16.58 -11.75 9.75
CA PRO A 123 15.90 -12.32 10.91
C PRO A 123 16.48 -11.85 12.26
N SER A 124 17.81 -11.86 12.41
CA SER A 124 18.46 -11.46 13.66
C SER A 124 18.27 -9.97 13.94
N ALA A 125 18.31 -9.12 12.91
CA ALA A 125 18.04 -7.70 13.03
C ALA A 125 16.58 -7.41 13.41
N ASN A 126 15.61 -8.18 12.90
CA ASN A 126 14.21 -8.05 13.32
C ASN A 126 13.99 -8.46 14.78
N ALA A 127 14.67 -9.52 15.24
CA ALA A 127 14.64 -9.92 16.65
C ALA A 127 15.27 -8.83 17.56
N GLU A 128 16.41 -8.28 17.16
CA GLU A 128 17.10 -7.22 17.89
C GLU A 128 16.28 -5.92 17.90
N MET A 129 15.68 -5.54 16.78
CA MET A 129 14.72 -4.44 16.67
C MET A 129 13.59 -4.59 17.68
N GLY A 130 12.98 -5.78 17.77
CA GLY A 130 11.92 -6.08 18.74
C GLY A 130 12.39 -5.95 20.19
N ARG A 131 13.59 -6.44 20.50
CA ARG A 131 14.21 -6.33 21.83
C ARG A 131 14.47 -4.87 22.22
N LEU A 132 15.07 -4.09 21.32
CA LEU A 132 15.38 -2.68 21.54
C LEU A 132 14.11 -1.84 21.73
N LEU A 133 13.09 -2.04 20.87
CA LEU A 133 11.82 -1.32 20.98
C LEU A 133 11.04 -1.67 22.25
N SER A 134 11.12 -2.91 22.72
CA SER A 134 10.46 -3.34 23.96
C SER A 134 11.10 -2.74 25.21
N ALA A 135 12.41 -2.45 25.16
CA ALA A 135 13.17 -1.82 26.24
C ALA A 135 13.47 -0.33 25.96
N TRP A 136 12.72 0.30 25.04
CA TRP A 136 13.05 1.64 24.57
C TRP A 136 12.86 2.68 25.69
N PRO A 137 13.88 3.49 26.01
CA PRO A 137 13.78 4.47 27.09
C PRO A 137 12.88 5.65 26.71
N ALA A 138 12.29 6.31 27.70
CA ALA A 138 11.49 7.51 27.49
C ALA A 138 12.31 8.68 26.88
N SER A 139 13.61 8.74 27.20
CA SER A 139 14.55 9.75 26.69
C SER A 139 15.80 9.05 26.13
N PRO A 140 15.75 8.49 24.91
CA PRO A 140 16.89 7.80 24.31
C PRO A 140 18.03 8.79 23.99
N THR A 141 19.26 8.33 24.17
CA THR A 141 20.45 9.08 23.76
C THR A 141 20.59 9.09 22.24
N ALA A 142 21.38 10.04 21.70
CA ALA A 142 21.69 10.07 20.28
C ALA A 142 22.34 8.75 19.80
N ALA A 143 23.21 8.15 20.62
CA ALA A 143 23.83 6.86 20.34
C ALA A 143 22.81 5.72 20.24
N GLN A 144 21.87 5.64 21.17
CA GLN A 144 20.79 4.63 21.11
C GLN A 144 19.94 4.78 19.85
N ARG A 145 19.65 6.03 19.46
CA ARG A 145 18.84 6.34 18.27
C ARG A 145 19.57 5.97 16.96
N ARG A 146 20.86 6.28 16.85
CA ARG A 146 21.70 5.83 15.72
C ARG A 146 21.80 4.31 15.66
N HIS A 147 21.98 3.65 16.81
CA HIS A 147 22.00 2.19 16.87
C HIS A 147 20.68 1.57 16.39
N LEU A 148 19.54 2.07 16.85
CA LEU A 148 18.25 1.59 16.38
C LEU A 148 18.04 1.86 14.88
N ALA A 149 18.52 2.98 14.34
CA ALA A 149 18.49 3.25 12.91
C ALA A 149 19.30 2.21 12.10
N ALA A 150 20.50 1.86 12.56
CA ALA A 150 21.33 0.83 11.94
C ALA A 150 20.65 -0.55 11.96
N VAL A 151 20.05 -0.92 13.09
CA VAL A 151 19.29 -2.18 13.23
C VAL A 151 18.06 -2.19 12.31
N PHE A 152 17.32 -1.08 12.18
CA PHE A 152 16.22 -0.99 11.22
C PHE A 152 16.68 -1.17 9.77
N LEU A 153 17.82 -0.60 9.38
CA LEU A 153 18.38 -0.80 8.03
C LEU A 153 18.72 -2.28 7.79
N ALA A 154 19.35 -2.96 8.76
CA ALA A 154 19.66 -4.39 8.68
C ALA A 154 18.39 -5.26 8.68
N ALA A 155 17.34 -4.82 9.38
CA ALA A 155 16.05 -5.49 9.44
C ALA A 155 15.22 -5.31 8.15
N GLY A 156 15.67 -4.51 7.18
CA GLY A 156 14.92 -4.18 5.96
C GLY A 156 13.85 -3.09 6.14
N GLU A 157 13.81 -2.44 7.30
CA GLU A 157 12.77 -1.49 7.73
C GLU A 157 13.22 -0.03 7.51
N ARG A 158 13.57 0.33 6.26
CA ARG A 158 14.16 1.64 5.92
C ARG A 158 13.34 2.85 6.38
N GLY A 159 12.02 2.77 6.26
CA GLY A 159 11.14 3.86 6.69
C GLY A 159 11.26 4.13 8.19
N SER A 160 11.39 3.08 8.99
CA SER A 160 11.61 3.17 10.43
C SER A 160 13.02 3.67 10.77
N ALA A 161 14.04 3.27 10.00
CA ALA A 161 15.37 3.85 10.11
C ALA A 161 15.36 5.37 9.86
N GLN A 162 14.61 5.82 8.85
CA GLN A 162 14.45 7.24 8.53
C GLN A 162 13.78 8.02 9.66
N VAL A 163 12.79 7.43 10.35
CA VAL A 163 12.17 8.03 11.54
C VAL A 163 13.23 8.31 12.60
N GLN A 164 14.10 7.33 12.88
CA GLN A 164 15.16 7.48 13.87
C GLN A 164 16.16 8.57 13.46
N TRP A 165 16.55 8.62 12.18
CA TRP A 165 17.43 9.67 11.65
C TRP A 165 16.82 11.07 11.79
N LEU A 166 15.55 11.24 11.43
CA LEU A 166 14.85 12.51 11.52
C LEU A 166 14.67 13.00 12.97
N ARG A 167 14.57 12.08 13.92
CA ARG A 167 14.46 12.38 15.36
C ARG A 167 15.80 12.69 16.05
N LEU A 168 16.92 12.57 15.34
CA LEU A 168 18.21 13.09 15.80
C LEU A 168 18.30 14.60 15.55
N PRO A 169 18.86 15.38 16.50
CA PRO A 169 19.38 16.72 16.20
C PRO A 169 20.35 16.67 15.01
N VAL A 170 20.39 17.72 14.20
CA VAL A 170 21.20 17.74 12.97
C VAL A 170 22.68 17.50 13.26
N GLN A 171 23.21 18.00 14.37
CA GLN A 171 24.60 17.78 14.77
C GLN A 171 24.92 16.32 15.17
N ASP A 172 23.90 15.53 15.52
CA ASP A 172 24.04 14.13 15.93
C ASP A 172 23.78 13.15 14.78
N ARG A 173 23.45 13.65 13.59
CA ARG A 173 23.29 12.91 12.34
C ARG A 173 24.67 12.62 11.73
N ILE A 174 25.39 11.72 12.40
CA ILE A 174 26.76 11.33 12.06
C ILE A 174 26.89 9.81 12.01
N ALA A 175 28.01 9.33 11.44
CA ALA A 175 28.41 7.94 11.58
C ALA A 175 28.76 7.63 13.04
N GLY A 176 28.43 6.42 13.49
CA GLY A 176 28.61 5.95 14.87
C GLY A 176 27.53 4.97 15.28
N ASP A 177 27.80 4.19 16.34
CA ASP A 177 26.82 3.32 17.00
C ASP A 177 26.19 2.25 16.09
N GLY A 178 26.90 1.82 15.05
CA GLY A 178 26.43 0.85 14.05
C GLY A 178 26.07 1.47 12.70
N LEU A 179 26.00 2.81 12.61
CA LEU A 179 25.94 3.51 11.32
C LEU A 179 27.35 3.80 10.83
N ASP A 180 27.72 3.27 9.67
CA ASP A 180 28.91 3.71 8.95
C ASP A 180 28.57 4.81 7.92
N ALA A 181 29.57 5.24 7.14
CA ALA A 181 29.37 6.28 6.13
C ALA A 181 28.37 5.87 5.03
N ALA A 182 28.29 4.58 4.68
CA ALA A 182 27.37 4.10 3.65
C ALA A 182 25.92 4.17 4.16
N LEU A 183 25.67 3.71 5.39
CA LEU A 183 24.35 3.76 6.01
C LEU A 183 23.89 5.19 6.26
N VAL A 184 24.78 6.09 6.68
CA VAL A 184 24.48 7.54 6.77
C VAL A 184 24.10 8.08 5.40
N GLY A 185 24.83 7.72 4.34
CA GLY A 185 24.53 8.13 2.97
C GLY A 185 23.14 7.67 2.50
N ILE A 186 22.69 6.47 2.91
CA ILE A 186 21.33 5.98 2.64
C ILE A 186 20.27 6.86 3.31
N LEU A 187 20.48 7.20 4.59
CA LEU A 187 19.55 8.02 5.38
C LEU A 187 19.48 9.46 4.88
N ASP A 188 20.62 10.04 4.50
CA ASP A 188 20.67 11.41 3.97
C ASP A 188 20.04 11.54 2.59
N LYS A 189 20.27 10.58 1.69
CA LYS A 189 19.57 10.53 0.39
C LYS A 189 18.05 10.43 0.56
N SER A 190 17.60 9.78 1.62
CA SER A 190 16.18 9.60 1.91
C SER A 190 15.50 10.89 2.38
N LEU A 191 16.24 11.92 2.81
CA LEU A 191 15.68 13.21 3.20
C LEU A 191 14.99 13.98 2.06
N THR A 192 15.38 13.72 0.81
CA THR A 192 14.87 14.44 -0.37
C THR A 192 14.27 13.52 -1.43
N ARG A 193 14.41 12.19 -1.27
CA ARG A 193 13.88 11.21 -2.22
C ARG A 193 12.35 11.26 -2.23
N ARG A 194 11.79 11.59 -3.40
CA ARG A 194 10.35 11.65 -3.69
C ARG A 194 9.69 10.28 -3.50
N ASN A 195 9.21 10.04 -2.28
CA ASN A 195 8.56 8.81 -1.88
C ASN A 195 7.73 9.07 -0.61
N GLU A 196 6.55 8.47 -0.54
CA GLU A 196 5.58 8.61 0.56
C GLU A 196 6.21 8.24 1.91
N THR A 197 6.93 7.12 1.96
CA THR A 197 7.57 6.62 3.18
C THR A 197 8.57 7.63 3.71
N ASN A 198 9.33 8.26 2.82
CA ASN A 198 10.39 9.20 3.17
C ASN A 198 9.85 10.58 3.55
N LEU A 199 9.02 11.19 2.71
CA LEU A 199 8.64 12.60 2.82
C LEU A 199 7.31 12.82 3.55
N VAL A 200 6.48 11.78 3.67
CA VAL A 200 5.19 11.85 4.38
C VAL A 200 5.24 11.04 5.66
N ALA A 201 5.40 9.72 5.56
CA ALA A 201 5.25 8.81 6.69
C ALA A 201 6.33 9.02 7.75
N ALA A 202 7.61 9.00 7.37
CA ALA A 202 8.72 9.13 8.32
C ALA A 202 8.78 10.53 8.94
N VAL A 203 8.52 11.58 8.15
CA VAL A 203 8.44 12.98 8.64
C VAL A 203 7.30 13.13 9.64
N LEU A 204 6.13 12.60 9.34
CA LEU A 204 4.97 12.66 10.25
C LEU A 204 5.21 11.84 11.53
N ALA A 205 5.72 10.61 11.41
CA ALA A 205 6.09 9.78 12.55
C ALA A 205 7.11 10.47 13.46
N ALA A 206 8.16 11.06 12.88
CA ALA A 206 9.16 11.81 13.63
C ALA A 206 8.55 13.02 14.36
N ARG A 207 7.67 13.78 13.69
CA ARG A 207 6.95 14.92 14.27
C ARG A 207 6.05 14.52 15.44
N LEU A 208 5.44 13.33 15.37
CA LEU A 208 4.53 12.81 16.38
C LEU A 208 5.23 12.00 17.48
N GLY A 209 6.56 11.85 17.41
CA GLY A 209 7.33 11.08 18.39
C GLY A 209 7.12 9.56 18.29
N LEU A 210 6.65 9.05 17.15
CA LEU A 210 6.59 7.61 16.90
C LEU A 210 8.01 7.07 16.66
N GLU A 211 8.23 5.79 16.99
CA GLU A 211 9.55 5.15 16.85
C GLU A 211 9.68 4.31 15.57
N ARG A 212 8.58 4.01 14.89
CA ARG A 212 8.62 3.20 13.66
C ARG A 212 7.45 3.46 12.74
N LEU A 213 7.62 3.03 11.51
CA LEU A 213 6.55 2.79 10.56
C LEU A 213 6.24 1.28 10.54
N TRP A 214 5.17 0.93 9.84
CA TRP A 214 4.76 -0.45 9.62
C TRP A 214 4.70 -0.75 8.13
N ALA A 215 5.64 -1.53 7.62
CA ALA A 215 5.64 -2.03 6.26
C ALA A 215 4.54 -3.11 6.13
N VAL A 216 3.49 -2.82 5.35
CA VAL A 216 2.32 -3.71 5.25
C VAL A 216 2.09 -4.25 3.84
N ASP A 217 2.92 -3.90 2.86
CA ASP A 217 2.79 -4.45 1.51
C ASP A 217 2.97 -5.99 1.50
N ASP A 218 2.41 -6.66 0.50
CA ASP A 218 2.55 -8.11 0.37
C ASP A 218 2.62 -8.62 -1.07
N HIS A 219 3.86 -8.69 -1.57
CA HIS A 219 4.19 -9.29 -2.86
C HIS A 219 4.38 -10.82 -2.81
N THR A 220 4.04 -11.49 -1.69
CA THR A 220 3.95 -12.97 -1.73
C THR A 220 2.71 -13.42 -2.52
N ALA A 221 1.82 -12.49 -2.87
CA ALA A 221 0.70 -12.71 -3.79
C ALA A 221 1.16 -12.90 -5.24
N ASP A 222 2.33 -12.35 -5.58
CA ASP A 222 2.89 -12.43 -6.93
C ASP A 222 3.05 -13.88 -7.39
N SER A 223 2.85 -14.09 -8.68
CA SER A 223 3.08 -15.37 -9.35
C SER A 223 3.68 -15.09 -10.74
N PRO A 224 4.72 -15.82 -11.15
CA PRO A 224 5.33 -15.60 -12.45
C PRO A 224 4.32 -15.93 -13.56
N THR A 225 4.25 -15.05 -14.56
CA THR A 225 3.54 -15.39 -15.80
C THR A 225 4.41 -16.35 -16.62
N PRO A 226 3.87 -17.50 -17.09
CA PRO A 226 4.62 -18.42 -17.93
C PRO A 226 5.25 -17.71 -19.13
N PRO A 227 6.52 -17.99 -19.50
CA PRO A 227 7.22 -17.28 -20.57
C PRO A 227 6.45 -17.25 -21.90
N GLU A 228 5.75 -18.33 -22.24
CA GLU A 228 4.92 -18.48 -23.43
C GLU A 228 3.70 -17.54 -23.43
N ASP A 229 3.19 -17.19 -22.24
CA ASP A 229 2.00 -16.36 -22.06
C ASP A 229 2.33 -14.87 -21.88
N LYS A 230 3.58 -14.51 -21.52
CA LYS A 230 3.98 -13.13 -21.19
C LYS A 230 3.53 -12.10 -22.24
N LYS A 231 3.72 -12.40 -23.52
CA LYS A 231 3.32 -11.49 -24.62
C LYS A 231 1.80 -11.36 -24.72
N ALA A 232 1.08 -12.48 -24.73
CA ALA A 232 -0.37 -12.51 -24.87
C ALA A 232 -1.06 -11.84 -23.67
N ALA A 233 -0.58 -12.12 -22.45
CA ALA A 233 -1.06 -11.48 -21.23
C ALA A 233 -0.88 -9.96 -21.28
N ARG A 234 0.30 -9.48 -21.70
CA ARG A 234 0.55 -8.04 -21.86
C ARG A 234 -0.39 -7.40 -22.88
N GLU A 235 -0.56 -8.00 -24.05
CA GLU A 235 -1.44 -7.47 -25.10
C GLU A 235 -2.92 -7.43 -24.64
N ALA A 236 -3.37 -8.50 -23.97
CA ALA A 236 -4.71 -8.57 -23.41
C ALA A 236 -4.96 -7.46 -22.38
N MET A 237 -4.02 -7.26 -21.44
CA MET A 237 -4.14 -6.23 -20.41
C MET A 237 -4.08 -4.81 -20.97
N MET A 238 -3.14 -4.53 -21.89
CA MET A 238 -3.08 -3.22 -22.55
C MET A 238 -4.38 -2.88 -23.28
N LYS A 239 -5.01 -3.86 -23.93
CA LYS A 239 -6.31 -3.68 -24.57
C LYS A 239 -7.45 -3.45 -23.57
N ALA A 240 -7.43 -4.13 -22.41
CA ALA A 240 -8.41 -3.91 -21.36
C ALA A 240 -8.31 -2.49 -20.76
N TRP A 241 -7.09 -1.99 -20.57
CA TRP A 241 -6.82 -0.66 -20.03
C TRP A 241 -7.00 0.49 -21.02
N ASP A 242 -7.07 0.20 -22.33
CA ASP A 242 -7.52 1.16 -23.33
C ASP A 242 -9.04 1.29 -23.29
N ASN A 243 -9.52 2.06 -22.32
CA ASN A 243 -10.95 2.24 -22.08
C ASN A 243 -11.32 3.68 -21.67
N PRO A 244 -12.59 4.10 -21.82
CA PRO A 244 -13.03 5.45 -21.50
C PRO A 244 -12.85 5.86 -20.04
N HIS A 245 -12.87 4.91 -19.09
CA HIS A 245 -12.70 5.22 -17.67
C HIS A 245 -11.24 5.54 -17.33
N ALA A 246 -10.28 4.84 -17.93
CA ALA A 246 -8.86 5.14 -17.81
C ALA A 246 -8.55 6.52 -18.41
N ASN A 247 -9.07 6.81 -19.60
CA ASN A 247 -8.91 8.13 -20.23
C ASN A 247 -9.53 9.25 -19.40
N ALA A 248 -10.74 9.06 -18.87
CA ALA A 248 -11.38 10.06 -18.01
C ALA A 248 -10.59 10.34 -16.71
N ARG A 249 -9.88 9.33 -16.17
CA ARG A 249 -8.97 9.54 -15.03
C ARG A 249 -7.76 10.38 -15.42
N LEU A 250 -7.13 10.07 -16.56
CA LEU A 250 -6.00 10.85 -17.07
C LEU A 250 -6.40 12.32 -17.30
N ASP A 251 -7.56 12.56 -17.91
CA ASP A 251 -8.11 13.91 -18.12
C ASP A 251 -8.38 14.65 -16.80
N ALA A 252 -8.83 13.93 -15.76
CA ALA A 252 -9.06 14.50 -14.43
C ALA A 252 -7.74 14.80 -13.68
N ASP A 253 -6.70 13.99 -13.92
CA ASP A 253 -5.38 14.14 -13.33
C ASP A 253 -4.59 15.31 -13.95
N GLU A 254 -4.68 15.53 -15.26
CA GLU A 254 -3.94 16.58 -15.97
C GLU A 254 -3.96 17.95 -15.25
N PRO A 255 -5.12 18.53 -14.90
CA PRO A 255 -5.14 19.81 -14.21
C PRO A 255 -4.57 19.74 -12.78
N LEU A 256 -4.67 18.60 -12.08
CA LEU A 256 -4.09 18.43 -10.74
C LEU A 256 -2.57 18.47 -10.81
N TYR A 257 -1.98 17.73 -11.75
CA TYR A 257 -0.53 17.68 -11.96
C TYR A 257 0.02 19.03 -12.45
N ALA A 258 -0.70 19.72 -13.35
CA ALA A 258 -0.34 21.07 -13.79
C ALA A 258 -0.35 22.10 -12.64
N ASN A 259 -1.14 21.86 -11.59
CA ASN A 259 -1.29 22.76 -10.45
C ASN A 259 -0.35 22.45 -9.28
N ILE A 260 0.48 21.41 -9.31
CA ILE A 260 1.34 20.99 -8.19
C ILE A 260 2.22 22.12 -7.65
N GLY A 261 2.79 22.95 -8.53
CA GLY A 261 3.64 24.07 -8.14
C GLY A 261 2.89 25.28 -7.56
N LYS A 262 1.55 25.28 -7.60
CA LYS A 262 0.73 26.37 -7.04
C LYS A 262 0.55 26.17 -5.54
N VAL A 263 0.28 27.27 -4.83
CA VAL A 263 -0.06 27.22 -3.40
C VAL A 263 -1.27 26.29 -3.20
N GLY A 264 -1.10 25.25 -2.38
CA GLY A 264 -2.15 24.26 -2.10
C GLY A 264 -2.24 23.10 -3.10
N GLY A 265 -1.53 23.15 -4.23
CA GLY A 265 -1.68 22.16 -5.32
C GLY A 265 -1.46 20.71 -4.89
N VAL A 266 -0.45 20.45 -4.06
CA VAL A 266 -0.22 19.10 -3.49
C VAL A 266 -1.38 18.66 -2.60
N LEU A 267 -1.90 19.53 -1.72
CA LEU A 267 -3.03 19.18 -0.86
C LEU A 267 -4.31 18.93 -1.69
N ASP A 268 -4.52 19.71 -2.75
CA ASP A 268 -5.66 19.53 -3.65
C ASP A 268 -5.57 18.20 -4.43
N LEU A 269 -4.38 17.78 -4.85
CA LEU A 269 -4.14 16.44 -5.39
C LEU A 269 -4.55 15.36 -4.39
N TYR A 270 -4.05 15.43 -3.14
CA TYR A 270 -4.39 14.45 -2.11
C TYR A 270 -5.90 14.43 -1.81
N ARG A 271 -6.56 15.59 -1.78
CA ARG A 271 -8.02 15.65 -1.64
C ARG A 271 -8.71 14.97 -2.80
N ALA A 272 -8.32 15.28 -4.04
CA ALA A 272 -8.91 14.70 -5.23
C ALA A 272 -8.81 13.16 -5.23
N TYR A 273 -7.66 12.60 -4.85
CA TYR A 273 -7.41 11.16 -4.80
C TYR A 273 -8.11 10.44 -3.64
N ASN A 274 -8.61 11.20 -2.66
CA ASN A 274 -9.24 10.65 -1.45
C ASN A 274 -10.73 10.97 -1.33
N ARG A 275 -11.34 11.58 -2.35
CA ARG A 275 -12.79 11.83 -2.39
C ARG A 275 -13.59 10.53 -2.46
N PRO A 276 -14.83 10.51 -1.94
CA PRO A 276 -15.78 9.45 -2.20
C PRO A 276 -15.92 9.16 -3.71
N GLY A 277 -16.00 7.88 -4.08
CA GLY A 277 -16.18 7.44 -5.47
C GLY A 277 -14.90 7.22 -6.27
N VAL A 278 -13.74 7.75 -5.85
CA VAL A 278 -12.46 7.55 -6.56
C VAL A 278 -12.06 6.08 -6.62
N GLY A 279 -12.36 5.30 -5.56
CA GLY A 279 -12.14 3.85 -5.56
C GLY A 279 -12.93 3.11 -6.64
N LEU A 280 -14.19 3.51 -6.88
CA LEU A 280 -15.01 2.94 -7.96
C LEU A 280 -14.47 3.34 -9.34
N GLN A 281 -14.01 4.59 -9.49
CA GLN A 281 -13.36 5.03 -10.73
C GLN A 281 -12.07 4.23 -11.00
N ALA A 282 -11.27 3.95 -9.97
CA ALA A 282 -10.07 3.11 -10.09
C ALA A 282 -10.43 1.69 -10.53
N TYR A 283 -11.46 1.12 -9.90
CA TYR A 283 -12.00 -0.18 -10.31
C TYR A 283 -12.44 -0.18 -11.77
N GLN A 284 -13.27 0.75 -12.20
CA GLN A 284 -13.79 0.78 -13.58
C GLN A 284 -12.69 0.93 -14.64
N ALA A 285 -11.66 1.74 -14.34
CA ALA A 285 -10.56 1.97 -15.26
C ALA A 285 -9.60 0.77 -15.37
N ASP A 286 -9.37 0.06 -14.26
CA ASP A 286 -8.34 -0.96 -14.16
C ASP A 286 -8.94 -2.34 -13.92
N PHE A 287 -9.26 -2.68 -12.68
CA PHE A 287 -9.60 -4.04 -12.25
C PHE A 287 -10.92 -4.56 -12.84
N GLY A 288 -11.92 -3.70 -12.97
CA GLY A 288 -13.19 -4.02 -13.60
C GLY A 288 -13.03 -4.25 -15.10
N ALA A 289 -12.20 -3.46 -15.78
CA ALA A 289 -11.87 -3.67 -17.18
C ALA A 289 -11.08 -4.96 -17.39
N ALA A 290 -10.12 -5.25 -16.52
CA ALA A 290 -9.38 -6.50 -16.49
C ALA A 290 -10.29 -7.70 -16.21
N LEU A 291 -11.24 -7.59 -15.28
CA LEU A 291 -12.10 -8.71 -14.88
C LEU A 291 -12.96 -9.25 -16.04
N VAL A 292 -13.34 -8.37 -16.98
CA VAL A 292 -14.13 -8.72 -18.16
C VAL A 292 -13.30 -9.00 -19.41
N GLU A 293 -11.96 -9.03 -19.28
CA GLU A 293 -11.05 -9.37 -20.37
C GLU A 293 -11.35 -10.80 -20.88
N PRO A 294 -11.51 -10.99 -22.21
CA PRO A 294 -12.15 -12.19 -22.76
C PRO A 294 -11.20 -13.36 -23.10
N SER A 295 -9.89 -13.28 -22.81
CA SER A 295 -8.94 -14.35 -23.14
C SER A 295 -9.37 -15.69 -22.54
N ALA A 296 -9.21 -16.77 -23.32
CA ALA A 296 -9.54 -18.12 -22.85
C ALA A 296 -8.66 -18.56 -21.66
N GLN A 297 -7.45 -18.00 -21.58
CA GLN A 297 -6.50 -18.17 -20.49
C GLN A 297 -6.92 -17.45 -19.19
N GLY A 298 -7.85 -16.49 -19.29
CA GLY A 298 -8.31 -15.70 -18.16
C GLY A 298 -7.27 -14.75 -17.61
N PHE A 299 -6.44 -14.13 -18.46
CA PHE A 299 -5.35 -13.24 -18.04
C PHE A 299 -5.83 -12.11 -17.14
N GLY A 300 -6.92 -11.44 -17.50
CA GLY A 300 -7.48 -10.38 -16.67
C GLY A 300 -8.01 -10.88 -15.31
N ARG A 301 -8.63 -12.07 -15.27
CA ARG A 301 -9.04 -12.71 -14.01
C ARG A 301 -7.86 -13.07 -13.12
N ASN A 302 -6.75 -13.53 -13.70
CA ASN A 302 -5.52 -13.82 -12.97
C ASN A 302 -4.92 -12.53 -12.38
N TYR A 303 -4.90 -11.45 -13.15
CA TYR A 303 -4.46 -10.13 -12.68
C TYR A 303 -5.31 -9.62 -11.51
N VAL A 304 -6.63 -9.68 -11.62
CA VAL A 304 -7.54 -9.25 -10.53
C VAL A 304 -7.41 -10.15 -9.30
N GLY A 305 -7.31 -11.46 -9.49
CA GLY A 305 -7.11 -12.40 -8.38
C GLY A 305 -5.81 -12.14 -7.62
N TYR A 306 -4.72 -11.82 -8.34
CA TYR A 306 -3.48 -11.34 -7.75
C TYR A 306 -3.71 -10.05 -6.93
N TRP A 307 -4.34 -9.05 -7.55
CA TRP A 307 -4.55 -7.74 -6.94
C TRP A 307 -5.36 -7.82 -5.64
N GLU A 308 -6.47 -8.57 -5.67
CA GLU A 308 -7.30 -8.82 -4.49
C GLU A 308 -6.52 -9.55 -3.40
N THR A 309 -5.73 -10.57 -3.78
CA THR A 309 -4.89 -11.32 -2.83
C THR A 309 -3.86 -10.43 -2.14
N ARG A 310 -3.16 -9.56 -2.90
CA ARG A 310 -2.21 -8.58 -2.35
C ARG A 310 -2.92 -7.66 -1.35
N ASN A 311 -4.03 -7.05 -1.74
CA ASN A 311 -4.80 -6.15 -0.85
C ASN A 311 -5.33 -6.86 0.42
N LEU A 312 -5.80 -8.11 0.31
CA LEU A 312 -6.24 -8.89 1.48
C LEU A 312 -5.09 -9.14 2.45
N ARG A 313 -3.90 -9.49 1.95
CA ARG A 313 -2.71 -9.69 2.79
C ARG A 313 -2.22 -8.39 3.41
N MET A 314 -2.24 -7.29 2.66
CA MET A 314 -1.92 -5.97 3.19
C MET A 314 -2.83 -5.57 4.35
N VAL A 315 -4.14 -5.80 4.20
CA VAL A 315 -5.12 -5.54 5.26
C VAL A 315 -4.95 -6.50 6.44
N ALA A 316 -4.57 -7.76 6.20
CA ALA A 316 -4.22 -8.69 7.27
C ALA A 316 -3.00 -8.19 8.08
N ASN A 317 -1.97 -7.67 7.42
CA ASN A 317 -0.81 -7.06 8.08
C ASN A 317 -1.21 -5.83 8.91
N ILE A 318 -2.10 -4.97 8.39
CA ILE A 318 -2.69 -3.87 9.18
C ILE A 318 -3.42 -4.42 10.41
N ARG A 319 -4.23 -5.47 10.25
CA ARG A 319 -5.00 -6.05 11.35
C ARG A 319 -4.08 -6.65 12.43
N GLU A 320 -2.97 -7.26 12.06
CA GLU A 320 -1.95 -7.72 13.00
C GLU A 320 -1.45 -6.58 13.89
N VAL A 321 -1.11 -5.44 13.30
CA VAL A 321 -0.64 -4.25 14.04
C VAL A 321 -1.72 -3.74 14.99
N LEU A 322 -2.96 -3.61 14.53
CA LEU A 322 -4.09 -3.13 15.34
C LEU A 322 -4.40 -4.09 16.50
N GLY A 323 -4.22 -5.40 16.30
CA GLY A 323 -4.39 -6.41 17.33
C GLY A 323 -3.38 -6.31 18.48
N GLN A 324 -2.19 -5.76 18.24
CA GLN A 324 -1.17 -5.59 19.28
C GLN A 324 -1.52 -4.48 20.28
N ARG A 325 -2.28 -3.46 19.85
CA ARG A 325 -2.69 -2.31 20.68
C ARG A 325 -4.11 -1.87 20.31
N PRO A 326 -5.16 -2.49 20.87
CA PRO A 326 -6.54 -2.11 20.58
C PRO A 326 -6.84 -0.64 20.89
N GLY A 327 -7.71 -0.02 20.08
CA GLY A 327 -8.06 1.40 20.20
C GLY A 327 -7.00 2.34 19.60
N THR A 328 -6.21 1.84 18.65
CA THR A 328 -5.17 2.60 17.93
C THR A 328 -5.77 3.39 16.77
N ARG A 329 -5.33 4.65 16.63
CA ARG A 329 -5.51 5.43 15.39
C ARG A 329 -4.39 5.11 14.41
N MET A 330 -4.67 4.43 13.30
CA MET A 330 -3.70 4.13 12.26
C MET A 330 -3.93 4.98 11.01
N LEU A 331 -2.87 5.61 10.51
CA LEU A 331 -2.81 6.16 9.16
C LEU A 331 -2.19 5.11 8.23
N ALA A 332 -2.92 4.64 7.23
CA ALA A 332 -2.42 3.73 6.19
C ALA A 332 -2.18 4.51 4.90
N ILE A 333 -0.92 4.65 4.47
CA ILE A 333 -0.54 5.39 3.26
C ILE A 333 -0.25 4.39 2.15
N VAL A 334 -0.99 4.49 1.04
CA VAL A 334 -0.96 3.51 -0.05
C VAL A 334 -1.27 4.18 -1.39
N GLY A 335 -0.84 3.62 -2.52
CA GLY A 335 -1.27 4.04 -3.85
C GLY A 335 -2.80 4.06 -3.97
N ALA A 336 -3.36 5.08 -4.61
CA ALA A 336 -4.82 5.30 -4.58
C ALA A 336 -5.65 4.16 -5.18
N SER A 337 -5.08 3.34 -6.06
CA SER A 337 -5.73 2.14 -6.58
C SER A 337 -6.00 1.07 -5.51
N HIS A 338 -5.24 1.05 -4.41
CA HIS A 338 -5.46 0.15 -3.26
C HIS A 338 -6.53 0.65 -2.30
N LYS A 339 -6.75 1.98 -2.20
CA LYS A 339 -7.56 2.61 -1.15
C LYS A 339 -8.95 1.99 -1.03
N GLY A 340 -9.66 1.81 -2.14
CA GLY A 340 -11.02 1.24 -2.13
C GLY A 340 -11.06 -0.20 -1.62
N TYR A 341 -10.06 -1.03 -1.97
CA TYR A 341 -9.95 -2.40 -1.47
C TYR A 341 -9.59 -2.43 0.01
N TYR A 342 -8.65 -1.58 0.44
CA TYR A 342 -8.30 -1.41 1.85
C TYR A 342 -9.54 -1.08 2.68
N GLU A 343 -10.29 -0.05 2.28
CA GLU A 343 -11.50 0.38 2.99
C GLU A 343 -12.54 -0.74 3.03
N ALA A 344 -12.83 -1.39 1.90
CA ALA A 344 -13.79 -2.48 1.85
C ALA A 344 -13.41 -3.62 2.81
N TYR A 345 -12.15 -4.07 2.79
CA TYR A 345 -11.71 -5.21 3.59
C TYR A 345 -11.54 -4.86 5.07
N LEU A 346 -11.04 -3.67 5.39
CA LEU A 346 -10.95 -3.18 6.77
C LEU A 346 -12.34 -2.98 7.38
N ASN A 347 -13.33 -2.56 6.58
CA ASN A 347 -14.71 -2.44 7.04
C ASN A 347 -15.32 -3.80 7.44
N MET A 348 -14.80 -4.92 6.94
CA MET A 348 -15.23 -6.25 7.41
C MET A 348 -14.69 -6.59 8.80
N MET A 349 -13.71 -5.87 9.33
CA MET A 349 -13.12 -6.17 10.65
C MET A 349 -14.04 -5.69 11.78
N HIS A 350 -14.26 -6.52 12.79
CA HIS A 350 -15.15 -6.23 13.93
C HIS A 350 -14.77 -4.96 14.70
N ASP A 351 -13.47 -4.75 14.91
CA ASP A 351 -12.89 -3.70 15.76
C ASP A 351 -12.12 -2.67 14.92
N VAL A 352 -12.69 -2.30 13.76
CA VAL A 352 -12.17 -1.24 12.90
C VAL A 352 -13.31 -0.31 12.48
N GLN A 353 -13.07 0.97 12.70
CA GLN A 353 -13.85 2.08 12.18
C GLN A 353 -13.00 2.83 11.16
N LEU A 354 -13.54 3.00 9.94
CA LEU A 354 -12.90 3.83 8.92
C LEU A 354 -13.12 5.31 9.23
N VAL A 355 -12.11 6.12 8.94
CA VAL A 355 -12.17 7.58 9.01
C VAL A 355 -12.13 8.14 7.60
N ASP A 356 -13.05 9.04 7.29
CA ASP A 356 -13.09 9.72 6.01
C ASP A 356 -11.86 10.64 5.84
N ALA A 357 -11.07 10.36 4.81
CA ALA A 357 -9.91 11.14 4.47
C ALA A 357 -10.28 12.55 4.00
N GLU A 358 -11.43 12.75 3.37
CA GLU A 358 -11.88 14.08 2.97
C GLU A 358 -12.07 14.99 4.19
N GLU A 359 -12.64 14.48 5.28
CA GLU A 359 -12.83 15.23 6.53
C GLU A 359 -11.50 15.60 7.18
N VAL A 360 -10.54 14.68 7.23
CA VAL A 360 -9.22 14.92 7.81
C VAL A 360 -8.41 15.92 6.99
N LEU A 361 -8.60 15.96 5.67
CA LEU A 361 -7.86 16.82 4.75
C LEU A 361 -8.46 18.23 4.56
N ARG A 362 -9.54 18.60 5.26
CA ARG A 362 -10.18 19.94 5.14
C ARG A 362 -9.27 21.12 5.51
#